data_AF-A0A6G0WRH1-F1
#
_entry.id   AF-A0A6G0WRH1-F1
#
_cell.length_a   1.000
_cell.length_b   1.000
_cell.length_c   1.000
_cell.angle_alpha   90.00
_cell.angle_beta   90.00
_cell.angle_gamma   90.00
#
_symmetry.space_group_name_H-M   'P 1'
#
loop_
_entity.id
_entity.type
_entity.pdbx_description
1 polymer ?
#
loop_
_entity_poly.entity_id
_entity_poly.type
_entity_poly.pdbx_seq_one_letter_code
_entity_poly.pdbx_strand_id
1 'polypeptide(L)'
;MRRSTLFGCVAFMVLVCSTFAWLHSKDINYNAVDKAWESGDMDEELREEEDKMHKRKQAEERAKRPNFVGDVGLPQTMIVSLKDNALTDFTALYPHIEEPTLAIANMWKEMLFNGGLEVEFFEVNETPLKIVAKIRRGWLAEDLVEFLVNQPQVDEVMWDFETYYPPGVDEKQREKEKMDAMKAAQEKQKKKKKAAAKRAPKTEL
;
A
#
# COMPACT_ATOMS: atom_id res chain seq x y z
N MET A 1 92.49 -20.57 28.22
CA MET A 1 91.44 -19.66 28.76
C MET A 1 90.75 -18.94 27.60
N ARG A 2 89.44 -18.68 27.69
CA ARG A 2 88.55 -18.01 26.70
C ARG A 2 87.72 -18.92 25.78
N ARG A 3 86.67 -19.59 26.29
CA ARG A 3 85.49 -20.04 25.51
C ARG A 3 84.27 -20.27 26.41
N SER A 4 83.70 -19.24 27.06
CA SER A 4 82.44 -19.45 27.82
C SER A 4 81.50 -18.24 27.97
N THR A 5 81.68 -17.14 27.22
CA THR A 5 80.83 -15.94 27.40
C THR A 5 79.96 -15.56 26.20
N LEU A 6 80.00 -16.29 25.09
CA LEU A 6 79.18 -15.99 23.90
C LEU A 6 77.90 -16.83 23.76
N PHE A 7 77.76 -17.94 24.50
CA PHE A 7 76.57 -18.81 24.42
C PHE A 7 75.38 -18.34 25.30
N GLY A 8 75.63 -17.47 26.30
CA GLY A 8 74.57 -16.96 27.18
C GLY A 8 73.67 -15.91 26.53
N CYS A 9 74.22 -15.02 25.71
CA CYS A 9 73.46 -13.93 25.10
C CYS A 9 72.54 -14.39 23.95
N VAL A 10 72.91 -15.46 23.22
CA VAL A 10 72.09 -15.98 22.11
C VAL A 10 70.88 -16.76 22.63
N ALA A 11 71.02 -17.51 23.74
CA ALA A 11 69.92 -18.23 24.35
C ALA A 11 68.85 -17.29 24.96
N PHE A 12 69.26 -16.14 25.50
CA PHE A 12 68.32 -15.16 26.05
C PHE A 12 67.56 -14.39 24.97
N MET A 13 68.14 -14.16 23.79
CA MET A 13 67.46 -13.49 22.68
C MET A 13 66.40 -14.36 21.98
N VAL A 14 66.62 -15.68 21.92
CA VAL A 14 65.65 -16.62 21.30
C VAL A 14 64.44 -16.87 22.19
N LEU A 15 64.62 -16.88 23.52
CA LEU A 15 63.50 -17.02 24.47
C LEU A 15 62.64 -15.76 24.58
N VAL A 16 63.22 -14.56 24.39
CA VAL A 16 62.45 -13.30 24.41
C VAL A 16 61.75 -13.02 23.06
N CYS A 17 62.24 -13.53 21.94
CA CYS A 17 61.54 -13.40 20.64
C CYS A 17 60.36 -14.38 20.47
N SER A 18 60.29 -15.44 21.28
CA SER A 18 59.22 -16.45 21.15
C SER A 18 57.93 -16.06 21.88
N THR A 19 57.97 -15.10 22.80
CA THR A 19 56.79 -14.68 23.59
C THR A 19 56.05 -13.48 23.00
N PHE A 20 56.60 -12.78 21.99
CA PHE A 20 55.92 -11.69 21.30
C PHE A 20 55.05 -12.16 20.11
N ALA A 21 55.22 -13.40 19.64
CA ALA A 21 54.46 -13.91 18.49
C ALA A 21 53.04 -14.39 18.85
N TRP A 22 52.68 -14.46 20.13
CA TRP A 22 51.34 -14.88 20.58
C TRP A 22 50.43 -13.70 20.96
N LEU A 23 50.91 -12.46 20.86
CA LEU A 23 50.12 -11.25 21.02
C LEU A 23 49.64 -10.68 19.67
N HIS A 24 49.47 -11.54 18.66
CA HIS A 24 48.70 -11.18 17.47
C HIS A 24 47.21 -11.37 17.76
N SER A 25 46.68 -10.67 18.77
CA SER A 25 45.25 -10.38 18.78
C SER A 25 45.03 -9.45 17.60
N LYS A 26 44.67 -10.02 16.45
CA LYS A 26 44.18 -9.26 15.30
C LYS A 26 43.26 -8.18 15.85
N ASP A 27 43.60 -6.91 15.61
CA ASP A 27 42.84 -5.77 16.09
C ASP A 27 41.37 -6.01 15.74
N ILE A 28 40.58 -6.34 16.77
CA ILE A 28 39.15 -6.53 16.62
C ILE A 28 38.66 -5.14 16.26
N ASN A 29 38.21 -4.97 15.02
CA ASN A 29 37.72 -3.69 14.57
C ASN A 29 36.39 -3.43 15.30
N TYR A 30 36.48 -2.75 16.43
CA TYR A 30 35.35 -2.44 17.30
C TYR A 30 34.24 -1.69 16.54
N ASN A 31 34.58 -0.88 15.53
CA ASN A 31 33.58 -0.26 14.65
C ASN A 31 32.87 -1.28 13.75
N ALA A 32 33.58 -2.30 13.25
CA ALA A 32 32.94 -3.37 12.49
C ALA A 32 32.09 -4.28 13.39
N VAL A 33 32.51 -4.46 14.64
CA VAL A 33 31.74 -5.19 15.66
C VAL A 33 30.50 -4.41 16.07
N ASP A 34 30.62 -3.12 16.43
CA ASP A 34 29.48 -2.25 16.75
C ASP A 34 28.51 -2.17 15.57
N LYS A 35 29.02 -2.03 14.34
CA LYS A 35 28.17 -2.03 13.13
C LYS A 35 27.50 -3.39 12.89
N ALA A 36 28.19 -4.49 13.20
CA ALA A 36 27.61 -5.83 13.13
C ALA A 36 26.54 -6.04 14.22
N TRP A 37 26.71 -5.41 15.39
CA TRP A 37 25.76 -5.43 16.51
C TRP A 37 24.56 -4.52 16.25
N GLU A 38 24.75 -3.35 15.61
CA GLU A 38 23.66 -2.50 15.10
C GLU A 38 22.92 -3.16 13.93
N SER A 39 23.60 -3.95 13.09
CA SER A 39 22.97 -4.73 12.02
C SER A 39 22.30 -6.01 12.50
N GLY A 40 22.66 -6.46 13.71
CA GLY A 40 22.09 -7.59 14.42
C GLY A 40 20.83 -7.19 15.18
N ASP A 41 19.95 -6.44 14.52
CA ASP A 41 18.62 -6.12 15.01
C ASP A 41 17.81 -7.43 15.01
N MET A 42 17.98 -8.21 16.09
CA MET A 42 17.39 -9.53 16.35
C MET A 42 15.86 -9.57 16.16
N ASP A 43 15.22 -8.42 16.07
CA ASP A 43 13.81 -8.25 15.76
C ASP A 43 13.44 -8.79 14.36
N GLU A 44 14.33 -8.72 13.36
CA GLU A 44 14.04 -9.30 12.04
C GLU A 44 14.09 -10.83 12.07
N GLU A 45 14.97 -11.43 12.89
CA GLU A 45 15.11 -12.88 13.01
C GLU A 45 14.00 -13.50 13.87
N LEU A 46 13.50 -12.77 14.88
CA LEU A 46 12.37 -13.14 15.73
C LEU A 46 10.99 -13.03 15.06
N ARG A 47 10.88 -12.33 13.94
CA ARG A 47 9.63 -12.26 13.17
C ARG A 47 9.25 -13.65 12.63
N GLU A 48 7.96 -13.95 12.70
CA GLU A 48 7.38 -15.19 12.20
C GLU A 48 7.70 -15.38 10.70
N GLU A 49 7.85 -16.63 10.24
CA GLU A 49 8.21 -16.92 8.84
C GLU A 49 7.20 -16.32 7.84
N GLU A 50 5.93 -16.20 8.24
CA GLU A 50 4.87 -15.58 7.46
C GLU A 50 5.13 -14.08 7.22
N ASP A 51 5.58 -13.34 8.24
CA ASP A 51 5.96 -11.93 8.12
C ASP A 51 7.17 -11.74 7.19
N LYS A 52 8.15 -12.64 7.26
CA LYS A 52 9.32 -12.62 6.37
C LYS A 52 8.90 -12.90 4.92
N MET A 53 7.98 -13.84 4.71
CA MET A 53 7.41 -14.11 3.38
C MET A 53 6.63 -12.91 2.85
N HIS A 54 5.84 -12.24 3.69
CA HIS A 54 5.10 -11.05 3.34
C HIS A 54 6.02 -9.89 2.94
N LYS A 55 7.10 -9.64 3.70
CA LYS A 55 8.10 -8.63 3.33
C LYS A 55 8.81 -8.93 2.02
N ARG A 56 9.16 -10.20 1.77
CA ARG A 56 9.77 -10.62 0.49
C ARG A 56 8.83 -10.37 -0.69
N LYS A 57 7.56 -10.78 -0.58
CA LYS A 57 6.54 -10.53 -1.61
C LYS A 57 6.31 -9.03 -1.83
N GLN A 58 6.26 -8.24 -0.75
CA GLN A 58 6.17 -6.78 -0.87
C GLN A 58 7.37 -6.18 -1.61
N ALA A 59 8.58 -6.64 -1.31
CA ALA A 59 9.79 -6.17 -1.98
C ALA A 59 9.82 -6.56 -3.48
N GLU A 60 9.38 -7.78 -3.81
CA GLU A 60 9.23 -8.24 -5.19
C GLU A 60 8.20 -7.41 -5.97
N GLU A 61 7.04 -7.11 -5.39
CA GLU A 61 6.01 -6.30 -6.03
C GLU A 61 6.43 -4.82 -6.16
N ARG A 62 7.13 -4.25 -5.17
CA ARG A 62 7.75 -2.91 -5.29
C ARG A 62 8.79 -2.87 -6.41
N ALA A 63 9.59 -3.93 -6.57
CA ALA A 63 10.59 -4.00 -7.64
C ALA A 63 9.93 -4.05 -9.04
N LYS A 64 8.75 -4.68 -9.15
CA LYS A 64 7.96 -4.67 -10.40
C LYS A 64 7.34 -3.29 -10.69
N ARG A 65 7.10 -2.46 -9.66
CA ARG A 65 6.38 -1.18 -9.78
C ARG A 65 7.14 -0.02 -9.12
N PRO A 66 8.17 0.54 -9.78
CA PRO A 66 8.92 1.68 -9.25
C PRO A 66 8.08 2.97 -9.11
N ASN A 67 6.93 3.06 -9.79
CA ASN A 67 6.05 4.25 -9.78
C ASN A 67 4.90 4.15 -8.76
N PHE A 68 4.72 3.02 -8.08
CA PHE A 68 3.66 2.86 -7.08
C PHE A 68 4.09 3.51 -5.76
N VAL A 69 3.42 4.60 -5.37
CA VAL A 69 3.75 5.40 -4.17
C VAL A 69 3.12 4.79 -2.90
N GLY A 70 2.23 3.80 -3.05
CA GLY A 70 1.59 3.10 -1.95
C GLY A 70 2.47 2.04 -1.28
N ASP A 71 2.26 1.84 0.03
CA ASP A 71 2.83 0.69 0.72
C ASP A 71 2.00 -0.56 0.40
N VAL A 72 2.58 -1.49 -0.38
CA VAL A 72 1.99 -2.78 -0.74
C VAL A 72 1.59 -3.65 0.47
N GLY A 73 2.16 -3.37 1.64
CA GLY A 73 1.82 -4.04 2.89
C GLY A 73 0.63 -3.44 3.64
N LEU A 74 0.22 -2.22 3.33
CA LEU A 74 -0.89 -1.57 4.04
C LEU A 74 -2.24 -1.96 3.42
N PRO A 75 -3.30 -2.05 4.25
CA PRO A 75 -4.66 -2.16 3.75
C PRO A 75 -5.00 -0.99 2.81
N GLN A 76 -5.50 -1.31 1.63
CA GLN A 76 -5.88 -0.31 0.62
C GLN A 76 -7.40 -0.16 0.59
N THR A 77 -7.86 1.05 0.29
CA THR A 77 -9.28 1.36 0.13
C THR A 77 -9.57 1.84 -1.29
N MET A 78 -10.73 1.43 -1.79
CA MET A 78 -11.21 1.76 -3.13
C MET A 78 -12.63 2.25 -3.04
N ILE A 79 -12.99 3.18 -3.93
CA ILE A 79 -14.36 3.66 -4.05
C ILE A 79 -14.93 3.12 -5.36
N VAL A 80 -15.98 2.34 -5.26
CA VAL A 80 -16.69 1.73 -6.39
C VAL A 80 -17.96 2.54 -6.62
N SER A 81 -18.13 3.07 -7.82
CA SER A 81 -19.38 3.67 -8.28
C SER A 81 -20.14 2.66 -9.14
N LEU A 82 -21.40 2.41 -8.79
CA LEU A 82 -22.33 1.58 -9.54
C LEU A 82 -22.95 2.37 -10.69
N LYS A 83 -23.42 1.67 -11.72
CA LYS A 83 -24.24 2.27 -12.78
C LYS A 83 -25.60 2.67 -12.23
N ASP A 84 -26.18 3.76 -12.76
CA ASP A 84 -27.50 4.25 -12.34
C ASP A 84 -28.62 3.20 -12.48
N ASN A 85 -28.53 2.33 -13.50
CA ASN A 85 -29.51 1.28 -13.76
C ASN A 85 -29.21 -0.04 -13.00
N ALA A 86 -28.03 -0.16 -12.38
CA ALA A 86 -27.63 -1.43 -11.77
C ALA A 86 -28.56 -1.85 -10.63
N LEU A 87 -29.02 -0.89 -9.82
CA LEU A 87 -29.93 -1.16 -8.72
C LEU A 87 -31.33 -1.54 -9.23
N THR A 88 -31.84 -0.84 -10.26
CA THR A 88 -33.15 -1.13 -10.83
C THR A 88 -33.19 -2.51 -11.50
N ASP A 89 -32.12 -2.87 -12.22
CA ASP A 89 -32.02 -4.17 -12.88
C ASP A 89 -31.91 -5.30 -11.84
N PHE A 90 -31.18 -5.06 -10.75
CA PHE A 90 -31.06 -6.03 -9.65
C PHE A 90 -32.38 -6.23 -8.91
N THR A 91 -33.09 -5.15 -8.56
CA THR A 91 -34.42 -5.24 -7.93
C THR A 91 -35.44 -5.92 -8.85
N ALA A 92 -35.35 -5.73 -10.17
CA ALA A 92 -36.22 -6.41 -11.13
C ALA A 92 -35.99 -7.93 -11.18
N LEU A 93 -34.74 -8.37 -11.06
CA LEU A 93 -34.37 -9.79 -11.01
C LEU A 93 -34.69 -10.45 -9.66
N TYR A 94 -34.48 -9.72 -8.56
CA TYR A 94 -34.63 -10.21 -7.19
C TYR A 94 -35.53 -9.28 -6.36
N PRO A 95 -36.87 -9.32 -6.58
CA PRO A 95 -37.80 -8.40 -5.95
C PRO A 95 -38.00 -8.63 -4.45
N HIS A 96 -37.48 -9.73 -3.90
CA HIS A 96 -37.61 -10.12 -2.50
C HIS A 96 -36.47 -9.59 -1.61
N ILE A 97 -35.47 -8.92 -2.20
CA ILE A 97 -34.33 -8.37 -1.49
C ILE A 97 -34.58 -6.88 -1.21
N GLU A 98 -34.63 -6.50 0.07
CA GLU A 98 -34.91 -5.13 0.50
C GLU A 98 -33.72 -4.18 0.25
N GLU A 99 -32.49 -4.69 0.38
CA GLU A 99 -31.24 -3.92 0.26
C GLU A 99 -30.39 -4.41 -0.93
N PRO A 100 -30.62 -3.88 -2.14
CA PRO A 100 -29.94 -4.35 -3.36
C PRO A 100 -28.44 -4.06 -3.33
N THR A 101 -28.02 -2.90 -2.81
CA THR A 101 -26.62 -2.50 -2.72
C THR A 101 -25.80 -3.45 -1.85
N LEU A 102 -26.32 -3.78 -0.66
CA LEU A 102 -25.71 -4.73 0.27
C LEU A 102 -25.65 -6.14 -0.34
N ALA A 103 -26.73 -6.57 -1.01
CA ALA A 103 -26.77 -7.88 -1.65
C ALA A 103 -25.72 -8.04 -2.77
N ILE A 104 -25.54 -7.01 -3.61
CA ILE A 104 -24.49 -6.99 -4.64
C ILE A 104 -23.11 -7.05 -3.98
N ALA A 105 -22.87 -6.26 -2.94
CA ALA A 105 -21.60 -6.25 -2.22
C ALA A 105 -21.30 -7.61 -1.56
N ASN A 106 -22.29 -8.26 -0.96
CA ASN A 106 -22.15 -9.58 -0.36
C ASN A 106 -21.86 -10.65 -1.42
N MET A 107 -22.53 -10.61 -2.57
CA MET A 107 -22.25 -11.51 -3.69
C MET A 107 -20.79 -11.38 -4.16
N TRP A 108 -20.29 -10.15 -4.29
CA TRP A 108 -18.88 -9.91 -4.63
C TRP A 108 -17.94 -10.38 -3.53
N LYS A 109 -18.29 -10.16 -2.26
CA LYS A 109 -17.52 -10.63 -1.12
C LYS A 109 -17.35 -12.14 -1.13
N GLU A 110 -18.41 -12.89 -1.40
CA GLU A 110 -18.35 -14.36 -1.50
C GLU A 110 -17.50 -14.81 -2.69
N MET A 111 -17.64 -14.17 -3.85
CA MET A 111 -16.81 -14.49 -5.02
C MET A 111 -15.31 -14.22 -4.78
N LEU A 112 -15.00 -13.08 -4.18
CA LEU A 112 -13.62 -12.70 -3.84
C LEU A 112 -13.03 -13.61 -2.77
N PHE A 113 -13.83 -13.99 -1.77
CA PHE A 113 -13.41 -14.92 -0.73
C PHE A 113 -13.08 -16.30 -1.31
N ASN A 114 -13.87 -16.78 -2.27
CA ASN A 114 -13.56 -18.01 -3.01
C ASN A 114 -12.27 -17.91 -3.83
N GLY A 115 -11.92 -16.70 -4.29
CA GLY A 115 -10.64 -16.39 -4.93
C GLY A 115 -9.46 -16.18 -3.97
N GLY A 116 -9.67 -16.32 -2.65
CA GLY A 116 -8.64 -16.08 -1.63
C GLY A 116 -8.38 -14.60 -1.33
N LEU A 117 -9.25 -13.71 -1.80
CA LEU A 117 -9.21 -12.27 -1.55
C LEU A 117 -10.16 -11.91 -0.41
N GLU A 118 -9.60 -11.49 0.73
CA GLU A 118 -10.39 -10.99 1.86
C GLU A 118 -10.63 -9.49 1.71
N VAL A 119 -11.89 -9.13 1.39
CA VAL A 119 -12.33 -7.75 1.15
C VAL A 119 -13.54 -7.44 2.04
N GLU A 120 -13.53 -6.26 2.64
CA GLU A 120 -14.62 -5.70 3.43
C GLU A 120 -15.32 -4.62 2.60
N PHE A 121 -16.64 -4.71 2.46
CA PHE A 121 -17.45 -3.72 1.76
C PHE A 121 -18.25 -2.89 2.76
N PHE A 122 -18.32 -1.59 2.50
CA PHE A 122 -19.09 -0.63 3.29
C PHE A 122 -20.01 0.17 2.37
N GLU A 123 -21.27 0.29 2.77
CA GLU A 123 -22.23 1.16 2.09
C GLU A 123 -22.06 2.60 2.53
N VAL A 124 -22.15 3.53 1.57
CA VAL A 124 -22.16 4.96 1.86
C VAL A 124 -23.60 5.42 1.99
N ASN A 125 -24.09 5.59 3.22
CA ASN A 125 -25.49 5.94 3.53
C ASN A 125 -26.04 7.15 2.75
N GLU A 126 -25.20 8.11 2.37
CA GLU A 126 -25.63 9.32 1.63
C GLU A 126 -25.79 9.08 0.12
N THR A 127 -25.19 8.02 -0.43
CA THR A 127 -25.20 7.70 -1.86
C THR A 127 -25.24 6.18 -2.08
N PRO A 128 -26.43 5.58 -2.31
CA PRO A 128 -26.57 4.12 -2.46
C PRO A 128 -25.87 3.54 -3.70
N LEU A 129 -25.43 4.40 -4.62
CA LEU A 129 -24.65 4.05 -5.81
C LEU A 129 -23.15 3.92 -5.55
N LYS A 130 -22.68 4.23 -4.33
CA LYS A 130 -21.25 4.19 -4.01
C LYS A 130 -20.98 3.21 -2.88
N ILE A 131 -20.01 2.34 -3.11
CA ILE A 131 -19.55 1.33 -2.17
C ILE A 131 -18.07 1.57 -1.91
N VAL A 132 -17.64 1.45 -0.66
CA VAL A 132 -16.22 1.46 -0.30
C VAL A 132 -15.77 0.01 -0.12
N ALA A 133 -14.76 -0.39 -0.88
CA ALA A 133 -14.11 -1.69 -0.75
C ALA A 133 -12.76 -1.51 -0.04
N LYS A 134 -12.52 -2.30 1.00
CA LYS A 134 -11.27 -2.30 1.77
C LYS A 134 -10.62 -3.66 1.66
N ILE A 135 -9.39 -3.70 1.15
CA ILE A 135 -8.59 -4.92 1.08
C ILE A 135 -7.53 -4.90 2.18
N ARG A 136 -7.34 -6.03 2.87
CA ARG A 136 -6.33 -6.14 3.93
C ARG A 136 -4.91 -6.23 3.38
N ARG A 137 -4.73 -6.93 2.25
CA ARG A 137 -3.45 -7.16 1.59
C ARG A 137 -3.31 -6.20 0.40
N GLY A 138 -2.55 -5.13 0.58
CA GLY A 138 -2.41 -4.06 -0.41
C GLY A 138 -1.82 -4.51 -1.75
N TRP A 139 -0.97 -5.54 -1.79
CA TRP A 139 -0.40 -6.05 -3.04
C TRP A 139 -1.44 -6.74 -3.96
N LEU A 140 -2.59 -7.16 -3.43
CA LEU A 140 -3.69 -7.77 -4.21
C LEU A 140 -4.69 -6.72 -4.71
N ALA A 141 -4.40 -5.43 -4.47
CA ALA A 141 -5.30 -4.36 -4.85
C ALA A 141 -5.57 -4.30 -6.36
N GLU A 142 -4.57 -4.61 -7.19
CA GLU A 142 -4.77 -4.64 -8.64
C GLU A 142 -5.71 -5.76 -9.07
N ASP A 143 -5.53 -6.98 -8.54
CA ASP A 143 -6.42 -8.11 -8.82
C ASP A 143 -7.88 -7.77 -8.44
N LEU A 144 -8.06 -7.03 -7.34
CA LEU A 144 -9.36 -6.52 -6.93
C LEU A 144 -9.93 -5.49 -7.92
N VAL A 145 -9.12 -4.54 -8.39
CA VAL A 145 -9.55 -3.56 -9.40
C VAL A 145 -9.95 -4.28 -10.69
N GLU A 146 -9.13 -5.21 -11.18
CA GLU A 146 -9.43 -5.99 -12.38
C GLU A 146 -10.75 -6.76 -12.24
N PHE A 147 -10.97 -7.40 -11.08
CA PHE A 147 -12.22 -8.10 -10.80
C PHE A 147 -13.44 -7.15 -10.81
N LEU A 148 -13.33 -6.00 -10.14
CA LEU A 148 -14.42 -5.03 -10.00
C LEU A 148 -14.79 -4.36 -11.33
N VAL A 149 -13.78 -3.98 -12.11
CA VAL A 149 -13.94 -3.33 -13.42
C VAL A 149 -14.63 -4.26 -14.43
N ASN A 150 -14.47 -5.57 -14.28
CA ASN A 150 -15.12 -6.58 -15.10
C ASN A 150 -16.58 -6.87 -14.71
N GLN A 151 -17.07 -6.34 -13.58
CA GLN A 151 -18.45 -6.57 -13.16
C GLN A 151 -19.44 -5.71 -13.96
N PRO A 152 -20.57 -6.27 -14.43
CA PRO A 152 -21.51 -5.53 -15.26
C PRO A 152 -22.20 -4.37 -14.52
N GLN A 153 -22.30 -4.45 -13.19
CA GLN A 153 -22.95 -3.43 -12.35
C GLN A 153 -22.06 -2.22 -12.05
N VAL A 154 -20.74 -2.34 -12.26
CA VAL A 154 -19.75 -1.30 -11.91
C VAL A 154 -19.58 -0.29 -13.04
N ASP A 155 -19.53 0.99 -12.69
CA ASP A 155 -19.36 2.10 -13.64
C ASP A 155 -17.94 2.68 -13.63
N GLU A 156 -17.42 3.00 -12.45
CA GLU A 156 -16.04 3.44 -12.25
C GLU A 156 -15.49 2.93 -10.90
N VAL A 157 -14.20 2.62 -10.87
CA VAL A 157 -13.48 2.26 -9.64
C VAL A 157 -12.38 3.29 -9.42
N MET A 158 -12.41 3.98 -8.28
CA MET A 158 -11.38 4.94 -7.91
C MET A 158 -10.42 4.30 -6.91
N TRP A 159 -9.14 4.23 -7.29
CA TRP A 159 -8.05 3.68 -6.48
C TRP A 159 -6.82 4.58 -6.60
N ASP A 160 -6.22 4.95 -5.46
CA ASP A 160 -5.03 5.82 -5.38
C ASP A 160 -5.10 7.10 -6.24
N PHE A 161 -6.25 7.79 -6.20
CA PHE A 161 -6.57 8.99 -7.00
C PHE A 161 -6.65 8.78 -8.53
N GLU A 162 -6.48 7.55 -9.00
CA GLU A 162 -6.73 7.15 -10.37
C GLU A 162 -8.15 6.56 -10.51
N THR A 163 -8.77 6.78 -11.66
CA THR A 163 -10.11 6.23 -11.97
C THR A 163 -9.97 5.18 -13.05
N TYR A 164 -10.39 3.96 -12.75
CA TYR A 164 -10.41 2.81 -13.64
C TYR A 164 -11.81 2.61 -14.20
N TYR A 165 -11.89 2.34 -15.50
CA TYR A 165 -13.14 2.18 -16.24
C TYR A 165 -13.28 0.76 -16.82
N PRO A 166 -14.50 0.22 -16.94
CA PRO A 166 -14.78 -1.06 -17.59
C PRO A 166 -14.18 -1.16 -19.01
N PRO A 167 -13.72 -2.34 -19.43
CA PRO A 167 -13.17 -2.54 -20.77
C PRO A 167 -14.23 -2.21 -21.83
N GLY A 168 -13.85 -1.39 -22.81
CA GLY A 168 -14.72 -0.95 -23.90
C GLY A 168 -15.37 0.42 -23.70
N VAL A 169 -15.12 1.10 -22.58
CA VAL A 169 -15.50 2.50 -22.37
C VAL A 169 -14.35 3.42 -22.78
N ASP A 170 -14.64 4.45 -23.58
CA ASP A 170 -13.65 5.47 -23.95
C ASP A 170 -13.29 6.35 -22.74
N GLU A 171 -12.19 6.03 -22.07
CA GLU A 171 -11.66 6.75 -20.89
C GLU A 171 -11.57 8.26 -21.14
N LYS A 172 -11.02 8.65 -22.30
CA LYS A 172 -10.82 10.06 -22.68
C LYS A 172 -12.12 10.85 -22.86
N GLN A 173 -13.23 10.18 -23.18
CA GLN A 173 -14.53 10.85 -23.31
C GLN A 173 -15.15 11.09 -21.93
N ARG A 174 -15.12 10.05 -21.08
CA ARG A 174 -15.64 10.12 -19.70
C ARG A 174 -14.87 11.11 -18.82
N GLU A 175 -13.54 11.18 -18.97
CA GLU A 175 -12.74 12.18 -18.28
C GLU A 175 -13.10 13.61 -18.71
N LYS A 176 -13.35 13.85 -19.99
CA LYS A 176 -13.77 15.17 -20.50
C LYS A 176 -15.14 15.56 -19.94
N GLU A 177 -16.10 14.63 -19.94
CA GLU A 177 -17.42 14.86 -19.36
C GLU A 177 -17.35 15.17 -17.87
N LYS A 178 -16.50 14.46 -17.11
CA LYS A 178 -16.25 14.71 -15.69
C LYS A 178 -15.64 16.10 -15.45
N MET A 179 -14.67 16.50 -16.27
CA MET A 179 -14.05 17.82 -16.20
C MET A 179 -15.02 18.95 -16.55
N ASP A 180 -15.88 18.74 -17.55
CA ASP A 180 -16.89 19.72 -17.96
C ASP A 180 -18.00 19.83 -16.91
N ALA A 181 -18.43 18.72 -16.33
CA ALA A 181 -19.37 18.71 -15.20
C ALA A 181 -18.79 19.42 -13.96
N MET A 182 -17.51 19.20 -13.64
CA MET A 182 -16.84 19.87 -12.53
C MET A 182 -16.72 21.38 -12.77
N LYS A 183 -16.37 21.82 -13.98
CA LYS A 183 -16.36 23.24 -14.36
C LYS A 183 -17.75 23.86 -14.22
N ALA A 184 -18.79 23.20 -14.72
CA ALA A 184 -20.16 23.67 -14.62
C ALA A 184 -20.65 23.77 -13.16
N ALA A 185 -20.28 22.82 -12.30
CA ALA A 185 -20.58 22.84 -10.87
C ALA A 185 -19.87 24.00 -10.15
N GLN A 186 -18.58 24.25 -10.45
CA GLN A 186 -17.83 25.37 -9.91
C GLN A 186 -18.42 26.72 -10.32
N GLU A 187 -18.87 26.85 -11.57
CA GLU A 187 -19.55 28.06 -12.03
C GLU A 187 -20.88 28.30 -11.30
N LYS A 188 -21.68 27.24 -11.10
CA LYS A 188 -22.92 27.32 -10.31
C LYS A 188 -22.65 27.74 -8.86
N GLN A 189 -21.59 27.21 -8.22
CA GLN A 189 -21.20 27.62 -6.87
C GLN A 189 -20.70 29.07 -6.82
N LYS A 190 -19.89 29.51 -7.79
CA LYS A 190 -19.43 30.91 -7.91
C LYS A 190 -20.62 31.86 -8.10
N LYS A 191 -21.62 31.49 -8.92
CA LYS A 191 -22.86 32.26 -9.10
C LYS A 191 -23.68 32.34 -7.81
N LYS A 192 -23.84 31.23 -7.08
CA LYS A 192 -24.54 31.21 -5.77
C LYS A 192 -23.83 32.08 -4.72
N LYS A 193 -22.50 32.01 -4.62
CA LYS A 193 -21.70 32.86 -3.70
C LYS A 193 -21.81 34.36 -4.05
N LYS A 194 -21.77 34.72 -5.34
CA LYS A 194 -21.99 36.11 -5.80
C LYS A 194 -23.42 36.61 -5.53
N ALA A 195 -24.42 35.74 -5.66
CA ALA A 195 -25.82 36.09 -5.35
C ALA A 195 -26.05 36.26 -3.84
N ALA A 196 -25.41 35.44 -3.01
CA ALA A 196 -25.45 35.58 -1.55
C ALA A 196 -24.74 36.86 -1.08
N ALA A 197 -23.58 37.21 -1.65
CA ALA A 197 -22.86 38.44 -1.33
C ALA A 197 -23.63 39.72 -1.72
N LYS A 198 -24.44 39.67 -2.78
CA LYS A 198 -25.33 40.78 -3.17
C LYS A 198 -26.58 40.94 -2.28
N ARG A 199 -26.93 39.91 -1.51
CA ARG A 199 -28.11 39.89 -0.62
C ARG A 199 -27.78 40.14 0.85
N ALA A 200 -26.49 40.23 1.22
CA ALA A 200 -26.08 40.61 2.57
C ALA A 200 -26.40 42.11 2.79
N PRO A 201 -27.24 42.46 3.78
CA PRO A 201 -27.54 43.87 4.07
C PRO A 201 -26.27 44.57 4.60
N LYS A 202 -26.03 45.80 4.12
CA LYS A 202 -25.02 46.68 4.70
C LYS A 202 -25.44 47.00 6.13
N THR A 203 -24.78 46.42 7.12
CA THR A 203 -24.84 46.89 8.50
C THR A 203 -24.09 48.22 8.54
N GLU A 204 -24.84 49.33 8.54
CA GLU A 204 -24.34 50.66 8.87
C GLU A 204 -24.00 50.70 10.37
N LEU A 205 -22.84 51.28 10.68
CA LEU A 205 -22.29 51.55 12.01
C LEU A 205 -22.84 52.87 12.57
#